data_AF-A0A1B1Z387-F1
#
_entry.id   AF-A0A1B1Z387-F1
#
_cell.length_a   1.000
_cell.length_b   1.000
_cell.length_c   1.000
_cell.angle_alpha   90.00
_cell.angle_beta   90.00
_cell.angle_gamma   90.00
#
_symmetry.space_group_name_H-M   'P 1'
#
loop_
_entity.id
_entity.type
_entity.pdbx_description
1 polymer ?
#
loop_
_entity_poly.entity_id
_entity_poly.type
_entity_poly.pdbx_seq_one_letter_code
_entity_poly.pdbx_strand_id
1 'polypeptide(L)'
;MKKLHNELEAFQLEKGWEISRENSEKSIESLLLNHMMLTTEIAEIAEELRKLMNLSFEMREEGIDKEHAFLLAKREVADDIGKEIADSIAYLCKFATFFGRDIEEDVHNKLHEINNRKKPNLQKRMKEEVKQ
;
A
#
# COMPACT_ATOMS: atom_id res chain seq x y z
N MET A 1 -10.95 -10.23 -1.95
CA MET A 1 -9.66 -10.13 -1.21
C MET A 1 -9.39 -11.35 -0.32
N LYS A 2 -10.43 -11.99 0.24
CA LYS A 2 -10.35 -13.17 1.10
C LYS A 2 -9.55 -14.34 0.53
N LYS A 3 -9.72 -14.64 -0.76
CA LYS A 3 -8.93 -15.67 -1.46
C LYS A 3 -7.42 -15.37 -1.41
N LEU A 4 -7.05 -14.13 -1.77
CA LEU A 4 -5.66 -13.68 -1.76
C LEU A 4 -5.07 -13.67 -0.35
N HIS A 5 -5.82 -13.18 0.64
CA HIS A 5 -5.41 -13.23 2.05
C HIS A 5 -5.12 -14.68 2.48
N ASN A 6 -6.02 -15.62 2.20
CA ASN A 6 -5.81 -17.04 2.53
C ASN A 6 -4.59 -17.64 1.80
N GLU A 7 -4.34 -17.27 0.54
CA GLU A 7 -3.17 -17.71 -0.23
C GLU A 7 -1.87 -17.17 0.40
N LEU A 8 -1.85 -15.90 0.80
CA LEU A 8 -0.72 -15.27 1.48
C LEU A 8 -0.48 -15.87 2.86
N GLU A 9 -1.53 -16.11 3.65
CA GLU A 9 -1.43 -16.75 4.96
C GLU A 9 -0.83 -18.16 4.84
N ALA A 10 -1.34 -18.97 3.90
CA ALA A 10 -0.83 -20.32 3.67
C ALA A 10 0.65 -20.30 3.27
N PHE A 11 1.04 -19.39 2.38
CA PHE A 11 2.43 -19.22 1.96
C PHE A 11 3.34 -18.78 3.12
N GLN A 12 2.88 -17.83 3.94
CA GLN A 12 3.65 -17.35 5.10
C GLN A 12 3.86 -18.47 6.13
N LEU A 13 2.83 -19.26 6.41
CA LEU A 13 2.93 -20.42 7.31
C LEU A 13 3.88 -21.49 6.75
N GLU A 14 3.84 -21.75 5.45
CA GLU A 14 4.78 -22.68 4.79
C GLU A 14 6.24 -22.24 4.98
N LYS A 15 6.49 -20.92 4.95
CA LYS A 15 7.84 -20.36 5.11
C LYS A 15 8.26 -20.12 6.56
N GLY A 16 7.36 -20.30 7.54
CA GLY A 16 7.63 -19.93 8.93
C GLY A 16 7.81 -18.42 9.11
N TRP A 17 7.08 -17.62 8.32
CA TRP A 17 7.16 -16.16 8.28
C TRP A 17 5.97 -15.48 8.97
N GLU A 18 5.06 -16.23 9.56
CA GLU A 18 3.95 -15.70 10.34
C GLU A 18 4.43 -14.85 11.53
N ILE A 19 3.56 -13.95 12.01
CA ILE A 19 3.83 -13.27 13.27
C ILE A 19 3.73 -14.30 14.40
N SER A 20 4.79 -14.42 15.20
CA SER A 20 4.87 -15.40 16.29
C SER A 20 3.72 -15.24 17.29
N ARG A 21 3.18 -16.37 17.73
CA ARG A 21 2.14 -16.46 18.78
C ARG A 21 2.58 -17.30 19.97
N GLU A 22 3.88 -17.57 20.09
CA GLU A 22 4.43 -18.46 21.12
C GLU A 22 4.20 -17.90 22.54
N ASN A 23 4.54 -16.64 22.74
CA ASN A 23 4.35 -15.91 23.98
C ASN A 23 4.30 -14.40 23.69
N SER A 24 3.97 -13.58 24.71
CA SER A 24 3.81 -12.13 24.53
C SER A 24 5.08 -11.42 24.08
N GLU A 25 6.24 -11.81 24.60
CA GLU A 25 7.53 -11.20 24.25
C GLU A 25 7.87 -11.46 22.78
N LYS A 26 7.81 -12.73 22.35
CA LYS A 26 8.03 -13.12 20.95
C LYS A 26 7.01 -12.51 19.99
N SER A 27 5.76 -12.37 20.42
CA SER A 27 4.73 -11.69 19.64
C SER A 27 5.07 -10.22 19.43
N ILE A 28 5.51 -9.51 20.48
CA ILE A 28 5.90 -8.10 20.40
C ILE A 28 7.11 -7.92 19.48
N GLU A 29 8.16 -8.73 19.63
CA GLU A 29 9.34 -8.70 18.76
C GLU A 29 8.94 -8.91 17.28
N SER A 30 8.11 -9.93 17.03
CA SER A 30 7.67 -10.26 15.67
C SER A 30 6.75 -9.19 15.07
N LEU A 31 5.87 -8.58 15.87
CA LEU A 31 5.04 -7.45 15.44
C LEU A 31 5.88 -6.23 15.06
N LEU A 32 6.88 -5.89 15.87
CA LEU A 32 7.78 -4.77 15.61
C LEU A 32 8.59 -5.01 14.32
N LEU A 33 9.12 -6.22 14.14
CA LEU A 33 9.83 -6.57 12.92
C LEU A 33 8.93 -6.45 11.68
N ASN A 34 7.74 -7.03 11.70
CA ASN A 34 6.81 -6.94 10.55
C ASN A 34 6.31 -5.51 10.32
N HIS A 35 6.27 -4.66 11.36
CA HIS A 35 5.95 -3.25 11.23
C HIS A 35 7.07 -2.52 10.49
N MET A 36 8.33 -2.76 10.87
CA MET A 36 9.49 -2.20 10.19
C MET A 36 9.54 -2.61 8.72
N MET A 37 9.26 -3.89 8.42
CA MET A 37 9.18 -4.36 7.04
C MET A 37 8.08 -3.65 6.26
N LEU A 38 6.84 -3.61 6.77
CA LEU A 38 5.75 -2.87 6.14
C LEU A 38 6.12 -1.41 5.86
N THR A 39 6.77 -0.73 6.81
CA THR A 39 7.19 0.67 6.59
C THR A 39 8.28 0.81 5.53
N THR A 40 9.08 -0.23 5.29
CA THR A 40 10.09 -0.28 4.24
C THR A 40 9.43 -0.37 2.87
N GLU A 41 8.48 -1.30 2.69
CA GLU A 41 7.72 -1.45 1.43
C GLU A 41 6.96 -0.15 1.08
N ILE A 42 6.38 0.51 2.09
CA ILE A 42 5.71 1.81 1.90
C ILE A 42 6.71 2.91 1.49
N ALA A 43 7.95 2.86 1.98
CA ALA A 43 8.99 3.78 1.57
C ALA A 43 9.47 3.49 0.13
N GLU A 44 9.48 2.24 -0.30
CA GLU A 44 9.81 1.84 -1.68
C GLU A 44 8.73 2.29 -2.67
N ILE A 45 7.45 2.26 -2.30
CA ILE A 45 6.38 2.94 -3.07
C ILE A 45 6.70 4.43 -3.22
N ALA A 46 7.13 5.10 -2.14
CA ALA A 46 7.47 6.52 -2.20
C ALA A 46 8.69 6.78 -3.10
N GLU A 47 9.66 5.87 -3.14
CA GLU A 47 10.83 5.92 -4.01
C GLU A 47 10.43 5.78 -5.49
N GLU A 48 9.57 4.83 -5.84
CA GLU A 48 9.11 4.68 -7.22
C GLU A 48 8.27 5.88 -7.70
N LEU A 49 7.51 6.52 -6.79
CA LEU A 49 6.85 7.79 -7.08
C LEU A 49 7.86 8.94 -7.28
N ARG A 50 8.96 8.95 -6.53
CA ARG A 50 10.04 9.93 -6.72
C ARG A 50 10.73 9.74 -8.07
N LYS A 51 11.04 8.49 -8.43
CA LYS A 51 11.62 8.10 -9.72
C LYS A 51 10.72 8.48 -10.89
N LEU A 52 9.41 8.23 -10.78
CA LEU A 52 8.41 8.70 -11.76
C LEU A 52 8.52 10.21 -12.02
N MET A 53 8.61 11.02 -10.96
CA MET A 53 8.70 12.48 -11.09
C MET A 53 10.01 12.92 -11.75
N ASN A 54 11.13 12.32 -11.35
CA ASN A 54 12.45 12.65 -11.89
C ASN A 54 12.55 12.30 -13.38
N LEU A 55 12.15 11.08 -13.77
CA LEU A 55 12.13 10.65 -15.16
C LEU A 55 11.23 11.56 -16.03
N SER A 56 10.05 11.90 -15.51
CA SER A 56 9.14 12.82 -16.23
C SER A 56 9.74 14.22 -16.38
N PHE A 57 10.55 14.69 -15.42
CA PHE A 57 11.24 15.97 -15.51
C PHE A 57 12.38 15.93 -16.53
N GLU A 58 13.25 14.92 -16.45
CA GLU A 58 14.38 14.71 -17.37
C GLU A 58 13.91 14.66 -18.83
N MET A 59 12.89 13.85 -19.13
CA MET A 59 12.29 13.75 -20.47
C MET A 59 11.75 15.08 -20.98
N ARG A 60 11.24 15.94 -20.09
CA ARG A 60 10.76 17.28 -20.47
C ARG A 60 11.91 18.22 -20.79
N GLU A 61 13.03 18.12 -20.09
CA GLU A 61 14.25 18.88 -20.41
C GLU A 61 14.82 18.46 -21.78
N GLU A 62 14.62 17.20 -22.16
CA GLU A 62 14.96 16.66 -23.49
C GLU A 62 13.96 17.07 -24.59
N GLY A 63 12.92 17.82 -24.25
CA GLY A 63 11.95 18.37 -25.20
C GLY A 63 10.72 17.49 -25.47
N ILE A 64 10.54 16.39 -24.72
CA ILE A 64 9.31 15.59 -24.78
C ILE A 64 8.17 16.40 -24.13
N ASP A 65 6.97 16.37 -24.75
CA ASP A 65 5.82 17.06 -24.19
C ASP A 65 5.46 16.51 -22.80
N LYS A 66 4.89 17.38 -21.96
CA LYS A 66 4.65 17.09 -20.54
C LYS A 66 3.81 15.83 -20.31
N GLU A 67 2.74 15.65 -21.09
CA GLU A 67 1.82 14.53 -20.91
C GLU A 67 2.49 13.23 -21.34
N HIS A 68 3.17 13.25 -22.49
CA HIS A 68 3.87 12.08 -23.01
C HIS A 68 5.05 11.67 -22.12
N ALA A 69 5.84 12.63 -21.61
CA ALA A 69 6.91 12.37 -20.65
C ALA A 69 6.38 11.70 -19.38
N PHE A 70 5.25 12.17 -18.84
CA PHE A 70 4.63 11.54 -17.68
C PHE A 70 4.14 10.11 -17.98
N LEU A 71 3.50 9.89 -19.13
CA LEU A 71 3.01 8.56 -19.51
C LEU A 71 4.15 7.57 -19.76
N LEU A 72 5.27 8.01 -20.33
CA LEU A 72 6.47 7.19 -20.48
C LEU A 72 7.06 6.84 -19.12
N ALA A 73 7.36 7.84 -18.29
CA ALA A 73 7.89 7.61 -16.94
C ALA A 73 6.98 6.71 -16.09
N LYS A 74 5.65 6.83 -16.22
CA LYS A 74 4.68 5.96 -15.55
C LYS A 74 4.81 4.50 -15.99
N ARG A 75 5.04 4.25 -17.28
CA ARG A 75 5.25 2.89 -17.79
C ARG A 75 6.56 2.30 -17.26
N GLU A 76 7.62 3.11 -17.21
CA GLU A 76 8.93 2.67 -16.71
C GLU A 76 8.90 2.19 -15.25
N VAL A 77 8.11 2.83 -14.37
CA VAL A 77 8.03 2.46 -12.95
C VAL A 77 6.90 1.47 -12.62
N ALA A 78 6.07 1.10 -13.59
CA ALA A 78 4.79 0.41 -13.33
C ALA A 78 4.97 -0.97 -12.68
N ASP A 79 5.98 -1.73 -13.12
CA ASP A 79 6.23 -3.07 -12.61
C ASP A 79 6.82 -3.01 -11.20
N ASP A 80 7.73 -2.08 -10.95
CA ASP A 80 8.38 -1.94 -9.64
C ASP A 80 7.38 -1.46 -8.59
N ILE A 81 6.62 -0.39 -8.86
CA ILE A 81 5.59 0.07 -7.90
C ILE A 81 4.52 -1.02 -7.64
N GLY A 82 4.26 -1.88 -8.63
CA GLY A 82 3.36 -3.02 -8.47
C GLY A 82 3.86 -4.06 -7.46
N LYS A 83 5.17 -4.32 -7.44
CA LYS A 83 5.82 -5.23 -6.47
C LYS A 83 5.71 -4.66 -5.05
N GLU A 84 6.09 -3.40 -4.86
CA GLU A 84 6.08 -2.76 -3.53
C GLU A 84 4.65 -2.67 -2.94
N ILE A 85 3.64 -2.48 -3.80
CA ILE A 85 2.23 -2.56 -3.40
C ILE A 85 1.86 -3.99 -2.97
N ALA A 86 2.31 -5.00 -3.72
CA ALA A 86 2.02 -6.39 -3.39
C ALA A 86 2.68 -6.82 -2.07
N ASP A 87 3.92 -6.40 -1.83
CA ASP A 87 4.65 -6.67 -0.58
C ASP A 87 3.99 -5.95 0.61
N SER A 88 3.58 -4.69 0.42
CA SER A 88 2.75 -3.97 1.41
C SER A 88 1.46 -4.71 1.75
N ILE A 89 0.75 -5.24 0.75
CA ILE A 89 -0.47 -6.04 0.96
C ILE A 89 -0.15 -7.33 1.73
N ALA A 90 0.97 -7.99 1.43
CA ALA A 90 1.39 -9.21 2.11
C ALA A 90 1.60 -8.99 3.62
N TYR A 91 2.27 -7.90 4.00
CA TYR A 91 2.45 -7.54 5.41
C TYR A 91 1.15 -7.12 6.09
N LEU A 92 0.28 -6.34 5.43
CA LEU A 92 -1.04 -6.00 5.96
C LEU A 92 -1.92 -7.24 6.21
N CYS A 93 -1.89 -8.22 5.30
CA CYS A 93 -2.58 -9.50 5.48
C CYS A 93 -1.97 -10.29 6.64
N LYS A 94 -0.65 -10.24 6.84
CA LYS A 94 0.00 -10.89 8.00
C LYS A 94 -0.48 -10.28 9.32
N PHE A 95 -0.58 -8.96 9.41
CA PHE A 95 -1.18 -8.28 10.56
C PHE A 95 -2.64 -8.69 10.78
N ALA A 96 -3.47 -8.66 9.73
CA ALA A 96 -4.86 -9.07 9.82
C ALA A 96 -5.00 -10.51 10.34
N THR A 97 -4.16 -11.41 9.85
CA THR A 97 -4.07 -12.81 10.31
C THR A 97 -3.77 -12.88 11.80
N PHE A 98 -2.74 -12.18 12.27
CA PHE A 98 -2.36 -12.14 13.69
C PHE A 98 -3.52 -11.67 14.58
N PHE A 99 -4.23 -10.61 14.17
CA PHE A 99 -5.37 -10.07 14.90
C PHE A 99 -6.70 -10.82 14.67
N GLY A 100 -6.72 -11.87 13.86
CA GLY A 100 -7.94 -12.63 13.54
C GLY A 100 -9.00 -11.78 12.83
N ARG A 101 -8.57 -10.89 11.93
CA ARG A 101 -9.43 -9.97 11.17
C ARG A 101 -9.62 -10.44 9.73
N ASP A 102 -10.84 -10.32 9.22
CA ASP A 102 -11.13 -10.42 7.78
C ASP A 102 -10.95 -9.03 7.16
N ILE A 103 -9.86 -8.83 6.43
CA ILE A 103 -9.51 -7.52 5.87
C ILE A 103 -10.53 -7.06 4.81
N GLU A 104 -11.18 -7.99 4.10
CA GLU A 104 -12.19 -7.65 3.09
C GLU A 104 -13.45 -7.10 3.77
N GLU A 105 -13.89 -7.76 4.83
CA GLU A 105 -15.01 -7.28 5.65
C GLU A 105 -14.69 -5.91 6.28
N ASP A 106 -13.48 -5.74 6.81
CA ASP A 106 -13.04 -4.47 7.41
C ASP A 106 -13.03 -3.32 6.40
N VAL A 107 -12.58 -3.58 5.16
CA VAL A 107 -12.63 -2.61 4.07
C VAL A 107 -14.08 -2.26 3.71
N HIS A 108 -14.97 -3.25 3.57
CA HIS A 108 -16.38 -3.00 3.26
C HIS A 108 -17.07 -2.17 4.34
N ASN A 109 -16.86 -2.51 5.62
CA ASN A 109 -17.37 -1.76 6.75
C ASN A 109 -16.86 -0.31 6.73
N LYS A 110 -15.57 -0.11 6.43
CA LYS A 110 -14.99 1.23 6.35
C LYS A 110 -15.55 2.06 5.21
N LEU A 111 -15.76 1.45 4.05
CA LEU A 111 -16.36 2.13 2.89
C LEU A 111 -17.81 2.51 3.15
N HIS A 112 -18.59 1.65 3.80
CA HIS A 112 -19.95 1.96 4.23
C HIS A 112 -19.98 3.13 5.21
N GLU A 113 -19.09 3.12 6.20
CA GLU A 113 -18.91 4.25 7.13
C GLU A 113 -18.63 5.54 6.36
N ILE A 114 -17.65 5.54 5.44
CA ILE A 114 -17.25 6.71 4.64
C ILE A 114 -18.43 7.24 3.81
N ASN A 115 -19.19 6.36 3.17
CA ASN A 115 -20.34 6.75 2.35
C ASN A 115 -21.45 7.45 3.15
N ASN A 116 -21.61 7.05 4.42
CA ASN A 116 -22.62 7.62 5.31
C ASN A 116 -22.13 8.88 6.06
N ARG A 117 -20.86 9.30 5.88
CA ARG A 117 -20.34 10.50 6.51
C ARG A 117 -21.04 11.74 5.92
N LYS A 118 -21.64 12.54 6.79
CA LYS A 118 -22.23 13.83 6.42
C LYS A 118 -21.19 14.90 6.09
N LYS A 119 -19.98 14.80 6.67
CA LYS A 119 -18.89 15.73 6.43
C LYS A 119 -18.05 15.26 5.24
N PRO A 120 -17.81 16.11 4.21
CA PRO A 120 -16.93 15.75 3.10
C PRO A 120 -15.52 15.46 3.62
N ASN A 121 -14.87 14.46 3.04
CA ASN A 121 -13.46 14.19 3.31
C ASN A 121 -12.57 15.33 2.78
N LEU A 122 -11.32 15.38 3.21
CA LEU A 122 -10.38 16.45 2.84
C LEU A 122 -10.26 16.61 1.32
N GLN A 123 -10.23 15.51 0.57
CA GLN A 123 -10.12 15.52 -0.90
C GLN A 123 -11.29 16.24 -1.57
N LYS A 124 -12.53 16.02 -1.09
CA LYS A 124 -13.71 16.71 -1.59
C LYS A 124 -13.70 18.19 -1.20
N ARG A 125 -13.29 18.50 0.03
CA ARG A 125 -13.15 19.90 0.50
C ARG A 125 -12.17 20.70 -0.35
N MET A 126 -10.98 20.15 -0.62
CA MET A 126 -9.97 20.81 -1.46
C MET A 126 -10.49 21.06 -2.89
N LYS A 127 -11.29 20.14 -3.45
CA LYS A 127 -11.90 20.33 -4.78
C LYS A 127 -13.04 21.36 -4.79
N GLU A 128 -13.72 21.55 -3.67
CA GLU A 128 -14.78 22.56 -3.51
C GLU A 128 -14.19 23.95 -3.25
N GLU A 129 -13.08 24.06 -2.52
CA GLU A 129 -12.34 25.31 -2.28
C GLU A 129 -11.64 25.84 -3.54
N VAL A 130 -11.12 24.98 -4.42
CA VAL A 130 -10.52 25.39 -5.72
C VAL A 130 -11.57 25.89 -6.73
N LYS A 131 -12.86 25.68 -6.47
CA LYS A 131 -13.97 26.11 -7.34
C LYS A 131 -14.62 27.44 -6.92
N GLN A 132 -14.18 28.05 -5.81
CA GLN A 132 -14.63 29.37 -5.34
C GLN A 132 -13.63 30.44 -5.77
#